data_AF-A0A4C1U2X6-F1
#
_entry.id   AF-A0A4C1U2X6-F1
#
_cell.length_a   1.000
_cell.length_b   1.000
_cell.length_c   1.000
_cell.angle_alpha   90.00
_cell.angle_beta   90.00
_cell.angle_gamma   90.00
#
_symmetry.space_group_name_H-M   'P 1'
#
loop_
_entity.id
_entity.type
_entity.pdbx_description
1 polymer ?
#
loop_
_entity_poly.entity_id
_entity_poly.type
_entity_poly.pdbx_seq_one_letter_code
_entity_poly.pdbx_strand_id
1 'polypeptide(L)'
;MDNVYFTADNVRARALVPPATTLTAFYSLCQDDLFAKTLLYSEVPKFYTWNASVKKFQRRKQGKAVEGHPNLYSNDALGRLYTVHSNNTECLYLRLLLINVRGTTSFQDLRTVDGQLFATYRQACQELNLLENDAHWDTALADASNTARPQQIRTLFAIILTTCFPSNLFRLDDLFR
;
A
#
# COMPACT_ATOMS: atom_id res chain seq x y z
N MET A 1 -6.39 12.01 -25.87
CA MET A 1 -5.95 12.65 -24.62
C MET A 1 -6.93 13.76 -24.35
N ASP A 2 -7.83 13.59 -23.39
CA ASP A 2 -8.82 14.61 -23.07
C ASP A 2 -8.25 15.55 -22.00
N ASN A 3 -8.19 16.83 -22.33
CA ASN A 3 -7.82 17.87 -21.39
C ASN A 3 -8.96 18.06 -20.38
N VAL A 4 -8.68 17.78 -19.10
CA VAL A 4 -9.63 18.01 -18.01
C VAL A 4 -9.47 19.45 -17.51
N TYR A 5 -10.48 20.28 -17.73
CA TYR A 5 -10.52 21.65 -17.20
C TYR A 5 -11.04 21.67 -15.76
N PHE A 6 -10.29 22.32 -14.87
CA PHE A 6 -10.68 22.53 -13.47
C PHE A 6 -11.56 23.77 -13.36
N THR A 7 -12.87 23.58 -13.26
CA THR A 7 -13.85 24.62 -12.88
C THR A 7 -14.35 24.39 -11.46
N ALA A 8 -14.82 25.45 -10.78
CA ALA A 8 -15.28 25.37 -9.38
C ALA A 8 -16.38 24.32 -9.17
N ASP A 9 -17.27 24.16 -10.15
CA ASP A 9 -18.34 23.16 -10.12
C ASP A 9 -17.81 21.74 -10.36
N ASN A 10 -16.86 21.54 -11.28
CA ASN A 10 -16.22 20.24 -11.50
C ASN A 10 -15.37 19.79 -10.29
N VAL A 11 -14.73 20.74 -9.60
CA VAL A 11 -13.97 20.46 -8.37
C VAL A 11 -14.91 20.05 -7.24
N ARG A 12 -16.03 20.75 -7.04
CA ARG A 12 -17.05 20.38 -6.04
C ARG A 12 -17.71 19.04 -6.37
N ALA A 13 -18.11 18.81 -7.62
CA ALA A 13 -18.68 17.55 -8.06
C ALA A 13 -17.69 16.37 -7.88
N ARG A 14 -16.41 16.55 -8.20
CA ARG A 14 -15.35 15.55 -7.95
C ARG A 14 -15.04 15.34 -6.46
N ALA A 15 -15.23 16.36 -5.62
CA ALA A 15 -15.08 16.21 -4.17
C ALA A 15 -16.25 15.43 -3.56
N LEU A 16 -17.45 15.61 -4.10
CA LEU A 16 -18.66 14.86 -3.69
C LEU A 16 -18.65 13.41 -4.18
N VAL A 17 -18.11 13.16 -5.38
CA VAL A 17 -17.96 11.83 -5.97
C VAL A 17 -16.53 11.65 -6.47
N PRO A 18 -15.59 11.26 -5.59
CA PRO A 18 -14.23 11.01 -6.02
C PRO A 18 -14.19 9.89 -7.07
N PRO A 19 -13.41 10.04 -8.15
CA PRO A 19 -13.33 9.03 -9.19
C PRO A 19 -12.79 7.72 -8.61
N ALA A 20 -13.42 6.59 -9.00
CA ALA A 20 -12.99 5.27 -8.56
C ALA A 20 -11.52 5.03 -8.93
N THR A 21 -10.70 4.88 -7.89
CA THR A 21 -9.30 4.48 -7.99
C THR A 21 -9.19 2.96 -8.08
N THR A 22 -8.04 2.46 -8.50
CA THR A 22 -7.75 1.02 -8.49
C THR A 22 -7.86 0.44 -7.07
N LEU A 23 -7.47 1.17 -6.05
CA LEU A 23 -7.59 0.74 -4.66
C LEU A 23 -9.05 0.64 -4.20
N THR A 24 -9.86 1.67 -4.46
CA THR A 24 -11.30 1.63 -4.10
C THR A 24 -12.05 0.54 -4.88
N ALA A 25 -11.64 0.27 -6.12
CA ALA A 25 -12.21 -0.83 -6.90
C ALA A 25 -11.77 -2.21 -6.40
N PHE A 26 -10.59 -2.32 -5.79
CA PHE A 26 -10.19 -3.54 -5.09
C PHE A 26 -11.08 -3.79 -3.87
N TYR A 27 -11.41 -2.76 -3.10
CA TYR A 27 -12.35 -2.89 -1.98
C TYR A 27 -13.72 -3.40 -2.45
N SER A 28 -14.28 -2.82 -3.52
CA SER A 28 -15.52 -3.33 -4.12
C SER A 28 -15.38 -4.77 -4.62
N LEU A 29 -14.25 -5.11 -5.25
CA LEU A 29 -13.98 -6.48 -5.69
C LEU A 29 -13.99 -7.47 -4.51
N CYS A 30 -13.36 -7.12 -3.39
CA CYS A 30 -13.36 -7.94 -2.18
C CYS A 30 -14.77 -8.05 -1.57
N GLN A 31 -15.64 -7.06 -1.71
CA GLN A 31 -17.03 -7.17 -1.25
C GLN A 31 -17.81 -8.19 -2.09
N ASP A 32 -17.58 -8.20 -3.40
CA ASP A 32 -18.38 -8.97 -4.38
C ASP A 32 -17.84 -10.40 -4.62
N ASP A 33 -16.54 -10.64 -4.45
CA ASP A 33 -15.88 -11.90 -4.83
C ASP A 33 -15.11 -12.53 -3.66
N LEU A 34 -15.57 -13.70 -3.21
CA LEU A 34 -14.93 -14.47 -2.13
C LEU A 34 -13.48 -14.86 -2.47
N PHE A 35 -13.17 -15.12 -3.74
CA PHE A 35 -11.79 -15.41 -4.12
C PHE A 35 -10.90 -14.18 -3.95
N ALA A 36 -11.40 -12.99 -4.31
CA ALA A 36 -10.65 -11.75 -4.13
C ALA A 36 -10.37 -11.45 -2.65
N LYS A 37 -11.27 -11.84 -1.74
CA LYS A 37 -11.02 -11.74 -0.28
C LYS A 37 -9.80 -12.55 0.18
N THR A 38 -9.40 -13.57 -0.57
CA THR A 38 -8.20 -14.35 -0.23
C THR A 38 -6.92 -13.68 -0.67
N LEU A 39 -6.97 -12.60 -1.46
CA LEU A 39 -5.80 -12.00 -2.08
C LEU A 39 -5.29 -10.77 -1.32
N LEU A 40 -3.98 -10.56 -1.39
CA LEU A 40 -3.34 -9.27 -1.13
C LEU A 40 -3.58 -8.34 -2.32
N TYR A 41 -3.53 -7.03 -2.10
CA TYR A 41 -3.66 -6.06 -3.19
C TYR A 41 -2.59 -6.25 -4.28
N SER A 42 -1.35 -6.62 -3.89
CA SER A 42 -0.24 -6.93 -4.80
C SER A 42 -0.47 -8.18 -5.65
N GLU A 43 -1.29 -9.13 -5.19
CA GLU A 43 -1.62 -10.38 -5.87
C GLU A 43 -2.78 -10.22 -6.86
N VAL A 44 -3.62 -9.19 -6.71
CA VAL A 44 -4.80 -8.96 -7.58
C VAL A 44 -4.47 -9.03 -9.08
N PRO A 45 -3.40 -8.38 -9.58
CA PRO A 45 -3.10 -8.38 -11.02
C PRO A 45 -2.77 -9.76 -11.60
N LYS A 46 -2.40 -10.73 -10.76
CA LYS A 46 -2.20 -12.13 -11.17
C LYS A 46 -3.49 -12.78 -11.64
N PHE A 47 -4.63 -12.44 -11.05
CA PHE A 47 -5.93 -13.10 -11.28
C PHE A 47 -6.97 -12.19 -11.94
N TYR A 48 -6.80 -10.87 -11.80
CA TYR A 48 -7.73 -9.86 -12.29
C TYR A 48 -7.01 -8.87 -13.20
N THR A 49 -7.75 -8.31 -14.16
CA THR A 49 -7.30 -7.23 -15.04
C THR A 49 -8.14 -5.99 -14.77
N TRP A 50 -7.48 -4.83 -14.78
CA TRP A 50 -8.16 -3.54 -14.68
C TRP A 50 -8.85 -3.17 -15.99
N ASN A 51 -10.17 -2.99 -15.95
CA ASN A 51 -10.94 -2.41 -17.04
C ASN A 51 -11.06 -0.90 -16.83
N ALA A 52 -10.27 -0.12 -17.58
CA ALA A 52 -10.20 1.32 -17.42
C ALA A 52 -11.50 2.07 -17.81
N SER A 53 -12.30 1.48 -18.71
CA SER A 53 -13.56 2.05 -19.19
C SER A 53 -14.66 1.94 -18.13
N VAL A 54 -14.74 0.79 -17.47
CA VAL A 54 -15.76 0.51 -16.43
C VAL A 54 -15.24 0.82 -15.02
N LYS A 55 -13.94 1.09 -14.87
CA LYS A 55 -13.24 1.30 -13.59
C LYS A 55 -13.45 0.15 -12.60
N LYS A 56 -13.36 -1.08 -13.10
CA LYS A 56 -13.54 -2.31 -12.30
C LYS A 56 -12.49 -3.36 -12.63
N PHE A 57 -12.19 -4.20 -11.65
CA PHE A 57 -11.44 -5.43 -11.87
C PHE A 57 -12.34 -6.50 -12.48
N GLN A 58 -11.79 -7.24 -13.45
CA GLN A 58 -12.46 -8.38 -14.09
C GLN A 58 -11.56 -9.59 -13.98
N ARG A 59 -12.15 -10.76 -13.69
CA ARG A 59 -11.41 -12.04 -13.68
C ARG A 59 -10.73 -12.24 -15.03
N ARG A 60 -9.48 -12.70 -14.99
CA ARG A 60 -8.75 -13.07 -16.20
C ARG A 60 -9.43 -14.27 -16.85
N LYS A 61 -9.44 -14.26 -18.19
CA LYS A 61 -9.99 -15.33 -19.05
C LYS A 61 -8.93 -16.17 -19.73
N GLN A 62 -7.65 -15.85 -19.50
CA GLN A 62 -6.49 -16.49 -20.13
C GLN A 62 -5.36 -16.65 -19.10
N GLY A 63 -4.55 -17.69 -19.28
CA GLY A 63 -3.44 -18.03 -18.40
C GLY A 63 -3.55 -19.47 -17.87
N LYS A 64 -2.88 -19.76 -16.75
CA LYS A 64 -2.99 -21.05 -16.07
C LYS A 64 -4.29 -21.10 -15.27
N ALA A 65 -5.11 -22.12 -15.52
CA ALA A 65 -6.34 -22.34 -14.75
C ALA A 65 -6.02 -22.46 -13.25
N VAL A 66 -6.82 -21.81 -12.42
CA VAL A 66 -6.68 -21.88 -10.96
C VAL A 66 -7.45 -23.10 -10.46
N GLU A 67 -6.76 -24.01 -9.78
CA GLU A 67 -7.38 -25.21 -9.22
C GLU A 67 -8.50 -24.83 -8.24
N GLY A 68 -9.62 -25.56 -8.32
CA GLY A 68 -10.79 -25.30 -7.47
C GLY A 68 -11.66 -24.10 -7.87
N HIS A 69 -11.27 -23.30 -8.87
CA HIS A 69 -12.01 -22.11 -9.28
C HIS A 69 -12.36 -22.13 -10.79
N PRO A 70 -13.58 -22.57 -11.17
CA PRO A 70 -13.98 -22.60 -12.56
C PRO A 70 -14.00 -21.19 -13.16
N ASN A 71 -13.51 -21.06 -14.39
CA ASN A 71 -13.39 -19.79 -15.12
C ASN A 71 -12.47 -18.74 -14.46
N LEU A 72 -11.54 -19.16 -13.62
CA LEU A 72 -10.49 -18.30 -13.07
C LEU A 72 -9.12 -18.74 -13.60
N TYR A 73 -8.37 -17.75 -14.09
CA TYR A 73 -7.05 -17.96 -14.66
C TYR A 73 -6.04 -17.04 -13.99
N SER A 74 -4.79 -17.49 -13.93
CA SER A 74 -3.66 -16.76 -13.36
C SER A 74 -2.55 -16.56 -14.40
N ASN A 75 -1.81 -15.47 -14.26
CA ASN A 75 -0.62 -15.16 -15.07
C ASN A 75 0.46 -14.53 -14.18
N ASP A 76 1.72 -14.49 -14.63
CA ASP A 76 2.86 -13.95 -13.87
C ASP A 76 2.89 -12.41 -13.82
N ALA A 77 1.72 -11.78 -13.90
CA ALA A 77 1.56 -10.34 -13.80
C ALA A 77 1.83 -9.87 -12.36
N LEU A 78 2.88 -9.05 -12.19
CA LEU A 78 3.21 -8.42 -10.91
C LEU A 78 2.48 -7.08 -10.77
N GLY A 79 1.79 -6.90 -9.65
CA GLY A 79 1.18 -5.62 -9.30
C GLY A 79 2.21 -4.59 -8.92
N ARG A 80 2.23 -3.45 -9.62
CA ARG A 80 3.01 -2.28 -9.20
C ARG A 80 2.21 -1.48 -8.20
N LEU A 81 2.64 -1.51 -6.93
CA LEU A 81 2.23 -0.52 -5.94
C LEU A 81 2.98 0.79 -6.18
N TYR A 82 2.25 1.90 -6.14
CA TYR A 82 2.81 3.23 -6.39
C TYR A 82 4.02 3.50 -5.48
N THR A 83 5.04 4.14 -6.06
CA THR A 83 6.19 4.67 -5.30
C THR A 83 5.66 5.76 -4.38
N VAL A 84 5.81 5.55 -3.07
CA VAL A 84 5.44 6.54 -2.05
C VAL A 84 6.69 7.37 -1.78
N HIS A 85 6.55 8.69 -1.83
CA HIS A 85 7.63 9.61 -1.44
C HIS A 85 7.78 9.58 0.09
N SER A 86 9.02 9.67 0.60
CA SER A 86 9.36 9.59 2.03
C SER A 86 8.51 10.50 2.92
N ASN A 87 8.22 11.72 2.46
CA ASN A 87 7.40 12.70 3.18
C ASN A 87 5.93 12.28 3.44
N ASN A 88 5.43 11.18 2.87
CA ASN A 88 4.08 10.69 3.11
C ASN A 88 4.10 9.34 3.85
N THR A 89 4.41 9.40 5.14
CA THR A 89 4.53 8.23 6.02
C THR A 89 3.23 7.45 6.16
N GLU A 90 2.07 8.11 6.19
CA GLU A 90 0.78 7.40 6.20
C GLU A 90 0.56 6.59 4.92
N CYS A 91 1.00 7.07 3.75
CA CYS A 91 0.98 6.27 2.52
C CYS A 91 1.96 5.08 2.56
N LEU A 92 3.07 5.18 3.29
CA LEU A 92 3.99 4.06 3.51
C LEU A 92 3.30 2.97 4.33
N TYR A 93 2.69 3.32 5.47
CA TYR A 93 1.96 2.38 6.31
C TYR A 93 0.75 1.79 5.59
N LEU A 94 0.00 2.60 4.82
CA LEU A 94 -1.05 2.11 3.94
C LEU A 94 -0.52 1.04 2.98
N ARG A 95 0.61 1.30 2.31
CA ARG A 95 1.24 0.34 1.40
C ARG A 95 1.66 -0.93 2.13
N LEU A 96 2.22 -0.81 3.34
CA LEU A 96 2.62 -1.94 4.17
C LEU A 96 1.43 -2.82 4.56
N LEU A 97 0.29 -2.21 4.90
CA LEU A 97 -0.94 -2.96 5.15
C LEU A 97 -1.45 -3.64 3.88
N LEU A 98 -1.43 -2.97 2.73
CA LEU A 98 -1.93 -3.55 1.47
C LEU A 98 -1.15 -4.77 0.97
N ILE A 99 0.11 -4.93 1.41
CA ILE A 99 0.94 -6.12 1.09
C ILE A 99 0.91 -7.20 2.16
N ASN A 100 0.32 -6.94 3.33
CA ASN A 100 0.26 -7.91 4.44
C ASN A 100 -1.18 -8.32 4.82
N VAL A 101 -2.17 -7.47 4.56
CA VAL A 101 -3.58 -7.68 4.91
C VAL A 101 -4.37 -8.09 3.66
N ARG A 102 -5.01 -9.26 3.74
CA ARG A 102 -5.79 -9.86 2.65
C ARG A 102 -7.24 -9.38 2.69
N GLY A 103 -7.84 -9.25 1.50
CA GLY A 103 -9.29 -9.16 1.36
C GLY A 103 -10.00 -7.95 1.94
N THR A 104 -9.29 -6.85 2.13
CA THR A 104 -9.85 -5.65 2.74
C THR A 104 -10.94 -5.04 1.87
N THR A 105 -12.00 -4.57 2.52
CA THR A 105 -13.25 -4.11 1.89
C THR A 105 -13.49 -2.61 2.07
N SER A 106 -12.65 -1.93 2.85
CA SER A 106 -12.66 -0.48 3.01
C SER A 106 -11.37 0.02 3.68
N PHE A 107 -11.17 1.33 3.72
CA PHE A 107 -10.07 1.95 4.48
C PHE A 107 -10.19 1.78 6.01
N GLN A 108 -11.42 1.58 6.51
CA GLN A 108 -11.64 1.28 7.94
C GLN A 108 -11.29 -0.17 8.23
N ASP A 109 -11.73 -1.08 7.37
CA ASP A 109 -11.42 -2.51 7.44
C ASP A 109 -9.91 -2.77 7.38
N LEU A 110 -9.19 -2.05 6.50
CA LEU A 110 -7.72 -2.10 6.43
C LEU A 110 -7.02 -1.67 7.73
N ARG A 111 -7.64 -0.81 8.54
CA ARG A 111 -7.15 -0.37 9.86
C ARG A 111 -7.79 -1.13 11.01
N THR A 112 -8.57 -2.17 10.73
CA THR A 112 -9.19 -3.00 11.76
C THR A 112 -8.33 -4.23 11.95
N VAL A 113 -7.81 -4.41 13.16
CA VAL A 113 -6.99 -5.58 13.54
C VAL A 113 -7.70 -6.23 14.72
N ASP A 114 -7.98 -7.54 14.62
CA ASP A 114 -8.70 -8.31 15.64
C ASP A 114 -10.01 -7.68 16.14
N GLY A 115 -10.74 -7.02 15.22
CA GLY A 115 -12.02 -6.35 15.50
C GLY A 115 -11.90 -4.95 16.10
N GLN A 116 -10.68 -4.48 16.38
CA GLN A 116 -10.42 -3.12 16.87
C GLN A 116 -10.05 -2.19 15.72
N LEU A 117 -10.79 -1.09 15.56
CA LEU A 117 -10.46 -0.04 14.60
C LEU A 117 -9.39 0.91 15.17
N PHE A 118 -8.32 1.14 14.41
CA PHE A 118 -7.23 2.04 14.75
C PHE A 118 -7.35 3.41 14.07
N ALA A 119 -6.82 4.46 14.71
CA ALA A 119 -6.93 5.82 14.23
C ALA A 119 -6.02 6.11 13.02
N THR A 120 -4.85 5.48 12.95
CA THR A 120 -3.88 5.65 11.86
C THR A 120 -3.47 4.32 11.25
N TYR A 121 -2.95 4.34 10.02
CA TYR A 121 -2.41 3.12 9.41
C TYR A 121 -1.19 2.60 10.19
N ARG A 122 -0.40 3.52 10.75
CA ARG A 122 0.75 3.20 11.60
C ARG A 122 0.35 2.32 12.79
N GLN A 123 -0.70 2.69 13.52
CA GLN A 123 -1.15 1.92 14.68
C GLN A 123 -1.60 0.52 14.29
N ALA A 124 -2.31 0.39 13.16
CA ALA A 124 -2.69 -0.92 12.63
C ALA A 124 -1.44 -1.76 12.26
N CYS A 125 -0.40 -1.14 11.67
CA CYS A 125 0.87 -1.83 11.41
C CYS A 125 1.58 -2.27 12.70
N GLN A 126 1.52 -1.47 13.77
CA GLN A 126 2.11 -1.80 15.07
C GLN A 126 1.41 -3.01 15.69
N GLU A 127 0.07 -3.03 15.69
CA GLU A 127 -0.72 -4.14 16.23
C GLU A 127 -0.45 -5.45 15.45
N LEU A 128 -0.29 -5.35 14.14
CA LEU A 128 0.08 -6.48 13.28
C LEU A 128 1.57 -6.88 13.39
N ASN A 129 2.35 -6.24 14.27
CA ASN A 129 3.79 -6.44 14.42
C ASN A 129 4.58 -6.31 13.10
N LEU A 130 4.13 -5.41 12.22
CA LEU A 130 4.78 -5.15 10.92
C LEU A 130 5.91 -4.12 11.00
N LEU A 131 6.08 -3.47 12.17
CA LEU A 131 7.10 -2.46 12.39
C LEU A 131 8.13 -2.97 13.41
N GLU A 132 9.41 -2.79 13.13
CA GLU A 132 10.48 -3.10 14.07
C GLU A 132 10.66 -2.00 15.12
N ASN A 133 11.23 -2.37 16.27
CA ASN A 133 11.51 -1.45 17.36
C ASN A 133 12.71 -0.54 17.01
N ASP A 134 12.44 0.76 16.86
CA ASP A 134 13.38 1.75 16.29
C ASP A 134 14.66 2.00 17.11
N ALA A 135 14.69 1.57 18.37
CA ALA A 135 15.76 1.91 19.29
C ALA A 135 17.15 1.49 18.79
N HIS A 136 17.24 0.38 18.05
CA HIS A 136 18.48 -0.10 17.48
C HIS A 136 18.94 0.73 16.28
N TRP A 137 18.00 1.22 15.47
CA TRP A 137 18.28 2.06 14.30
C TRP A 137 18.69 3.48 14.72
N ASP A 138 18.05 4.02 15.75
CA ASP A 138 18.41 5.30 16.35
C ASP A 138 19.86 5.29 16.84
N THR A 139 20.26 4.22 17.55
CA THR A 139 21.64 4.05 18.04
C THR A 139 22.62 3.88 16.88
N ALA A 140 22.31 3.02 15.90
CA ALA A 140 23.18 2.77 14.76
C ALA A 140 23.38 4.01 13.87
N LEU A 141 22.34 4.82 13.68
CA LEU A 141 22.43 6.08 12.93
C LEU A 141 23.13 7.17 13.73
N ALA A 142 22.93 7.25 15.05
CA ALA A 142 23.67 8.15 15.93
C ALA A 142 25.18 7.84 15.93
N ASP A 143 25.57 6.56 15.89
CA ASP A 143 26.97 6.15 15.78
C ASP A 143 27.54 6.42 14.37
N ALA A 144 26.78 6.15 13.32
CA ALA A 144 27.19 6.39 11.92
C ALA A 144 27.37 7.88 11.63
N SER A 145 26.37 8.71 11.97
CA SER A 145 26.59 9.88 12.83
C SER A 145 27.99 10.49 12.93
N ASN A 146 28.68 9.94 13.92
CA ASN A 146 29.96 10.40 14.43
C ASN A 146 31.16 9.78 13.70
N THR A 147 30.95 8.71 12.92
CA THR A 147 32.04 7.83 12.44
C THR A 147 32.09 7.66 10.91
N ALA A 148 31.00 7.91 10.20
CA ALA A 148 30.85 7.61 8.79
C ALA A 148 30.68 8.86 7.92
N ARG A 149 30.96 8.71 6.62
CA ARG A 149 30.79 9.80 5.66
C ARG A 149 29.31 9.97 5.30
N PRO A 150 28.84 11.19 4.96
CA PRO A 150 27.43 11.44 4.62
C PRO A 150 26.83 10.50 3.57
N GLN A 151 27.63 10.06 2.59
CA GLN A 151 27.18 9.09 1.59
C GLN A 151 26.88 7.71 2.17
N GLN A 152 27.67 7.25 3.14
CA GLN A 152 27.47 5.96 3.82
C GLN A 152 26.24 6.01 4.72
N ILE A 153 26.01 7.13 5.41
CA ILE A 153 24.84 7.29 6.28
C ILE A 153 23.55 7.34 5.45
N ARG A 154 23.54 8.00 4.28
CA ARG A 154 22.40 7.96 3.33
C ARG A 154 22.12 6.55 2.80
N THR A 155 23.18 5.78 2.51
CA THR A 155 23.02 4.38 2.09
C THR A 155 22.44 3.53 3.22
N LEU A 156 22.94 3.70 4.45
CA LEU A 156 22.41 3.00 5.63
C LEU A 156 20.94 3.34 5.85
N PHE A 157 20.58 4.62 5.75
CA PHE A 157 19.19 5.07 5.83
C PHE A 157 18.30 4.44 4.76
N ALA A 158 18.73 4.41 3.50
CA ALA A 158 17.99 3.75 2.42
C ALA A 158 17.82 2.24 2.68
N ILE A 159 18.84 1.56 3.23
CA ILE A 159 18.74 0.15 3.63
C ILE A 159 17.70 -0.02 4.73
N ILE A 160 17.76 0.77 5.81
CA ILE A 160 16.81 0.70 6.92
C ILE A 160 15.37 0.91 6.41
N LEU A 161 15.14 1.91 5.56
CA LEU A 161 13.82 2.18 4.98
C LEU A 161 13.29 1.04 4.10
N THR A 162 14.17 0.37 3.37
CA THR A 162 13.77 -0.67 2.40
C THR A 162 13.70 -2.06 3.01
N THR A 163 14.42 -2.32 4.10
CA THR A 163 14.56 -3.66 4.68
C THR A 163 13.95 -3.80 6.06
N CYS A 164 13.87 -2.73 6.85
CA CYS A 164 13.56 -2.81 8.29
C CYS A 164 12.25 -2.15 8.70
N PHE A 165 11.55 -1.44 7.78
CA PHE A 165 10.27 -0.77 8.03
C PHE A 165 10.17 -0.07 9.41
N PRO A 166 11.03 0.91 9.70
CA PRO A 166 11.10 1.52 11.02
C PRO A 166 9.76 2.14 11.44
N SER A 167 9.44 2.01 12.72
CA SER A 167 8.24 2.51 13.37
C SER A 167 8.12 4.04 13.31
N ASN A 168 9.20 4.81 13.18
CA ASN A 168 9.22 6.27 13.09
C ASN A 168 10.17 6.77 12.00
N LEU A 169 9.63 6.99 10.80
CA LEU A 169 10.42 7.57 9.69
C LEU A 169 10.90 9.01 9.97
N PHE A 170 10.06 9.83 10.62
CA PHE A 170 10.33 11.27 10.78
C PHE A 170 11.52 11.59 11.67
N ARG A 171 11.80 10.77 12.69
CA ARG A 171 12.99 10.96 13.53
C ARG A 171 14.29 10.77 12.76
N LEU A 172 14.26 9.91 11.74
CA LEU A 172 15.43 9.60 10.95
C LEU A 172 15.74 10.69 9.92
N ASP A 173 14.72 11.37 9.38
CA ASP A 173 14.90 12.49 8.46
C ASP A 173 15.48 13.75 9.15
N ASP A 174 15.12 13.99 10.42
CA ASP A 174 15.64 15.13 11.21
C ASP A 174 17.15 15.04 11.52
N LEU A 175 17.74 13.84 11.49
CA LEU A 175 19.19 13.65 11.68
C LEU A 175 20.05 14.17 10.51
N PHE A 176 19.43 14.51 9.38
CA PHE A 176 20.15 14.93 8.16
C PHE A 176 19.85 16.36 7.71
N ARG A 177 19.22 17.17 8.57
CA ARG A 177 18.99 18.60 8.33
C ARG A 177 20.09 19.45 8.95
#